data_AF-W7IB84-F1
#
_entry.id   AF-W7IB84-F1
#
_cell.length_a   1.000
_cell.length_b   1.000
_cell.length_c   1.000
_cell.angle_alpha   90.00
_cell.angle_beta   90.00
_cell.angle_gamma   90.00
#
_symmetry.space_group_name_H-M   'P 1'
#
loop_
_entity.id
_entity.type
_entity.pdbx_description
1 polymer ?
#
loop_
_entity_poly.entity_id
_entity_poly.type
_entity_poly.pdbx_seq_one_letter_code
_entity_poly.pdbx_strand_id
1 'polypeptide(L)'
;MATDAVLVFSSIFLGSAVLVAWNIVRQLYLPDPNRPPVVFHWFPLIGSTISYGIDPYKFFSDCQAKYGDCFTFYLLGSPTTVFLGTKGNEFILNGKLRDLNAEDVYGPLTTPVFGKGVVYDCPNSKFMDQKRLLTPGLSGAALKTYVPMFVKEAEEFIRTSPIFKAKTGICDISSVMAEITTYTAAGSLQGREIRERLDTEVSILYRHLDDGFAPINFVFPWLPIPRNIRRNHAQRTMAQLYLDVLQRRRLQNKQEGEEDMLDILIRSTYRDGSPIPDIEIANLMIALLMGGQHNTSSTGSWIVLRLAHDPALIEELYQEQLKVLGPSLPPLTYNHIQALTLHNNMIKETLRLHSPIHSVMRKVKTTMVVPETNWAIPPSHTLLAAPGFLGTRSGIRIGGTTQMLVLYPMLLLLPKSLHRTIKTPLTTGLEPSH
;
A
#
# COMPACT_ATOMS: atom_id res chain seq x y z
N MET A 1 -50.17 10.49 -7.71
CA MET A 1 -48.99 10.50 -6.81
C MET A 1 -48.67 9.12 -6.23
N ALA A 2 -49.54 8.49 -5.42
CA ALA A 2 -49.25 7.16 -4.86
C ALA A 2 -49.20 6.04 -5.92
N THR A 3 -50.13 6.05 -6.88
CA THR A 3 -50.18 5.12 -8.02
C THR A 3 -48.98 5.26 -8.96
N ASP A 4 -48.52 6.48 -9.21
CA ASP A 4 -47.36 6.76 -10.07
C ASP A 4 -46.06 6.25 -9.43
N ALA A 5 -45.90 6.44 -8.11
CA ALA A 5 -44.78 5.90 -7.36
C ALA A 5 -44.77 4.36 -7.41
N VAL A 6 -45.92 3.71 -7.21
CA VAL A 6 -46.05 2.24 -7.29
C VAL A 6 -45.70 1.71 -8.68
N LEU A 7 -46.13 2.38 -9.75
CA LEU A 7 -45.79 2.00 -11.12
C LEU A 7 -44.29 2.15 -11.41
N VAL A 8 -43.66 3.22 -10.91
CA VAL A 8 -42.20 3.43 -11.04
C VAL A 8 -41.43 2.36 -10.28
N PHE A 9 -41.79 2.08 -9.02
CA PHE A 9 -41.13 1.02 -8.23
C PHE A 9 -41.31 -0.36 -8.87
N SER A 10 -42.52 -0.67 -9.37
CA SER A 10 -42.80 -1.94 -10.06
C SER A 10 -42.00 -2.09 -11.35
N SER A 11 -41.84 -1.00 -12.12
CA SER A 11 -41.05 -0.98 -13.35
C SER A 11 -39.55 -1.17 -13.08
N ILE A 12 -39.02 -0.50 -12.05
CA ILE A 12 -37.62 -0.66 -11.62
C ILE A 12 -37.37 -2.09 -11.14
N PHE A 13 -38.30 -2.65 -10.35
CA PHE A 13 -38.22 -4.02 -9.85
C PHE A 13 -38.23 -5.02 -11.01
N LEU A 14 -39.17 -4.90 -11.95
CA LEU A 14 -39.26 -5.79 -13.11
C LEU A 14 -38.01 -5.67 -14.00
N GLY A 15 -37.53 -4.46 -14.26
CA GLY A 15 -36.29 -4.24 -15.02
C GLY A 15 -35.07 -4.86 -14.33
N SER A 16 -34.97 -4.74 -13.01
CA SER A 16 -33.90 -5.36 -12.22
C SER A 16 -33.98 -6.90 -12.25
N ALA A 17 -35.19 -7.46 -12.14
CA ALA A 17 -35.42 -8.90 -12.22
C ALA A 17 -35.04 -9.46 -13.61
N VAL A 18 -35.41 -8.76 -14.69
CA VAL A 18 -35.02 -9.11 -16.06
C VAL A 18 -33.50 -9.07 -16.23
N LEU A 19 -32.83 -8.04 -15.70
CA LEU A 19 -31.36 -7.93 -15.75
C LEU A 19 -30.68 -9.07 -15.00
N VAL A 20 -31.18 -9.44 -13.81
CA VAL A 20 -30.65 -10.57 -13.03
C VAL A 20 -30.88 -11.89 -13.77
N ALA A 21 -32.10 -12.13 -14.28
CA ALA A 21 -32.42 -13.34 -15.04
C ALA A 21 -31.55 -13.46 -16.29
N TRP A 22 -31.40 -12.37 -17.05
CA TRP A 22 -30.51 -12.31 -18.22
C TRP A 22 -29.05 -12.58 -17.85
N ASN A 23 -28.56 -11.99 -16.75
CA ASN A 23 -27.20 -12.21 -16.26
C ASN A 23 -26.93 -13.67 -15.90
N ILE A 24 -27.89 -14.34 -15.27
CA ILE A 24 -27.80 -15.78 -14.91
C ILE A 24 -27.80 -16.63 -16.17
N VAL A 25 -28.76 -16.41 -17.09
CA VAL A 25 -28.86 -17.17 -18.35
C VAL A 25 -27.57 -17.03 -19.16
N ARG A 26 -27.05 -15.79 -19.28
CA ARG A 26 -25.80 -15.53 -19.99
C ARG A 26 -24.61 -16.28 -19.39
N GLN A 27 -24.48 -16.30 -18.06
CA GLN A 27 -23.36 -16.99 -17.39
C GLN A 27 -23.44 -18.52 -17.51
N LEU A 28 -24.65 -19.09 -17.49
CA LEU A 28 -24.84 -20.55 -17.53
C LEU A 28 -24.84 -21.13 -18.94
N TYR A 29 -25.43 -20.43 -19.91
CA TYR A 29 -25.68 -20.98 -21.25
C TYR A 29 -24.83 -20.35 -22.36
N LEU A 30 -24.18 -19.20 -22.11
CA LEU A 30 -23.37 -18.51 -23.11
C LEU A 30 -21.92 -18.23 -22.60
N PRO A 31 -21.18 -19.22 -22.10
CA PRO A 31 -19.78 -19.04 -21.74
C PRO A 31 -18.93 -18.82 -23.00
N ASP A 32 -18.00 -17.87 -22.94
CA ASP A 32 -17.02 -17.64 -24.01
C ASP A 32 -15.80 -18.53 -23.78
N PRO A 33 -15.54 -19.56 -24.63
CA PRO A 33 -14.43 -20.49 -24.45
C PRO A 33 -13.06 -19.83 -24.66
N ASN A 34 -13.01 -18.62 -25.25
CA ASN A 34 -11.80 -17.85 -25.46
C ASN A 34 -11.54 -16.84 -24.32
N ARG A 35 -12.22 -16.97 -23.18
CA ARG A 35 -12.01 -16.12 -22.01
C ARG A 35 -11.83 -16.95 -20.75
N PRO A 36 -11.18 -16.39 -19.71
CA PRO A 36 -11.13 -17.02 -18.41
C PRO A 36 -12.56 -17.24 -17.86
N PRO A 37 -12.78 -18.31 -17.09
CA PRO A 37 -14.07 -18.61 -16.50
C PRO A 37 -14.54 -17.48 -15.59
N VAL A 38 -15.83 -17.12 -15.70
CA VAL A 38 -16.43 -16.08 -14.86
C VAL A 38 -17.01 -16.69 -13.59
N VAL A 39 -16.63 -16.14 -12.44
CA VAL A 39 -17.20 -16.52 -11.14
C VAL A 39 -18.67 -16.16 -11.12
N PHE A 40 -19.51 -17.16 -10.81
CA PHE A 40 -20.96 -17.00 -10.81
C PHE A 40 -21.39 -15.90 -9.82
N HIS A 41 -22.26 -15.01 -10.29
CA HIS A 41 -22.84 -13.97 -9.46
C HIS A 41 -24.27 -13.62 -9.92
N TRP A 42 -25.14 -13.32 -8.96
CA TRP A 42 -26.54 -12.97 -9.24
C TRP A 42 -26.67 -11.55 -9.81
N PHE A 43 -26.06 -10.59 -9.13
CA PHE A 43 -26.24 -9.16 -9.43
C PHE A 43 -25.08 -8.64 -10.29
N PRO A 44 -25.32 -8.13 -11.51
CA PRO A 44 -24.24 -7.75 -12.44
C PRO A 44 -23.39 -6.57 -11.96
N LEU A 45 -23.96 -5.62 -11.22
CA LEU A 45 -23.23 -4.45 -10.70
C LEU A 45 -22.41 -4.78 -9.45
N ILE A 46 -22.97 -5.57 -8.54
CA ILE A 46 -22.28 -5.95 -7.30
C ILE A 46 -21.28 -7.08 -7.59
N GLY A 47 -21.59 -8.00 -8.49
CA GLY A 47 -20.75 -9.14 -8.81
C GLY A 47 -20.42 -9.97 -7.56
N SER A 48 -19.14 -10.29 -7.40
CA SER A 48 -18.61 -10.99 -6.21
C SER A 48 -17.96 -10.02 -5.21
N THR A 49 -18.27 -8.71 -5.29
CA THR A 49 -17.65 -7.67 -4.46
C THR A 49 -17.76 -7.93 -2.97
N ILE A 50 -18.92 -8.42 -2.49
CA ILE A 50 -19.14 -8.67 -1.06
C ILE A 50 -18.24 -9.81 -0.56
N SER A 51 -18.23 -10.95 -1.26
CA SER A 51 -17.39 -12.09 -0.90
C SER A 51 -15.90 -11.74 -0.95
N TYR A 52 -15.48 -11.02 -1.99
CA TYR A 52 -14.12 -10.51 -2.12
C TYR A 52 -13.75 -9.52 -1.00
N GLY A 53 -14.66 -8.63 -0.62
CA GLY A 53 -14.40 -7.58 0.38
C GLY A 53 -14.36 -8.08 1.82
N ILE A 54 -15.07 -9.17 2.15
CA ILE A 54 -15.06 -9.75 3.51
C ILE A 54 -13.79 -10.57 3.75
N ASP A 55 -13.45 -11.47 2.84
CA ASP A 55 -12.28 -12.34 2.94
C ASP A 55 -11.71 -12.65 1.54
N PRO A 56 -10.79 -11.81 1.03
CA PRO A 56 -10.25 -11.97 -0.31
C PRO A 56 -9.45 -13.27 -0.47
N TYR A 57 -8.76 -13.75 0.57
CA TYR A 57 -7.94 -14.96 0.47
C TYR A 57 -8.78 -16.22 0.45
N LYS A 58 -9.83 -16.30 1.28
CA LYS A 58 -10.81 -17.39 1.17
C LYS A 58 -11.49 -17.38 -0.19
N PHE A 59 -11.93 -16.21 -0.66
CA PHE A 59 -12.50 -16.05 -1.99
C PHE A 59 -11.58 -16.55 -3.10
N PHE A 60 -10.28 -16.19 -3.06
CA PHE A 60 -9.29 -16.69 -4.03
C PHE A 60 -9.09 -18.20 -3.93
N SER A 61 -9.07 -18.77 -2.72
CA SER A 61 -8.94 -20.21 -2.51
C SER A 61 -10.12 -20.98 -3.11
N ASP A 62 -11.34 -20.55 -2.82
CA ASP A 62 -12.57 -21.17 -3.30
C ASP A 62 -12.67 -21.07 -4.83
N CYS A 63 -12.29 -19.92 -5.41
CA CYS A 63 -12.25 -19.75 -6.85
C CYS A 63 -11.15 -20.61 -7.50
N GLN A 64 -9.97 -20.69 -6.89
CA GLN A 64 -8.89 -21.50 -7.44
C GLN A 64 -9.25 -22.99 -7.47
N ALA A 65 -9.89 -23.50 -6.42
CA ALA A 65 -10.34 -24.88 -6.36
C ALA A 65 -11.35 -25.23 -7.48
N LYS A 66 -12.15 -24.26 -7.91
CA LYS A 66 -13.19 -24.46 -8.93
C LYS A 66 -12.75 -24.14 -10.37
N TYR A 67 -11.89 -23.13 -10.53
CA TYR A 67 -11.59 -22.52 -11.83
C TYR A 67 -10.11 -22.58 -12.20
N GLY A 68 -9.24 -23.06 -11.30
CA GLY A 68 -7.79 -22.99 -11.46
C GLY A 68 -7.23 -21.60 -11.19
N ASP A 69 -6.00 -21.34 -11.64
CA ASP A 69 -5.25 -20.13 -11.26
C ASP A 69 -5.74 -18.84 -11.93
N CYS A 70 -6.48 -18.93 -13.04
CA CYS A 70 -6.95 -17.75 -13.77
C CYS A 70 -8.47 -17.78 -13.97
N PHE A 71 -9.14 -16.74 -13.46
CA PHE A 71 -10.59 -16.60 -13.48
C PHE A 71 -10.98 -15.12 -13.43
N THR A 72 -12.20 -14.78 -13.85
CA THR A 72 -12.73 -13.43 -13.85
C THR A 72 -13.87 -13.30 -12.86
N PHE A 73 -13.91 -12.24 -12.06
CA PHE A 73 -15.07 -11.89 -11.25
C PHE A 73 -15.45 -10.42 -11.44
N TYR A 74 -16.69 -10.08 -11.14
CA TYR A 74 -17.13 -8.68 -11.20
C TYR A 74 -16.89 -8.00 -9.85
N LEU A 75 -16.11 -6.91 -9.89
CA LEU A 75 -15.79 -6.06 -8.75
C LEU A 75 -16.32 -4.65 -9.04
N LEU A 76 -17.34 -4.22 -8.29
CA LEU A 76 -17.95 -2.89 -8.42
C LEU A 76 -18.32 -2.54 -9.87
N GLY A 77 -18.93 -3.50 -10.58
CA GLY A 77 -19.36 -3.38 -11.97
C GLY A 77 -18.26 -3.58 -13.02
N SER A 78 -16.99 -3.71 -12.62
CA SER A 78 -15.86 -3.92 -13.53
C SER A 78 -15.43 -5.40 -13.55
N PRO A 79 -15.27 -6.01 -14.75
CA PRO A 79 -14.73 -7.37 -14.83
C PRO A 79 -13.24 -7.35 -14.47
N THR A 80 -12.89 -8.15 -13.46
CA THR A 80 -11.55 -8.24 -12.89
C THR A 80 -11.04 -9.67 -13.05
N THR A 81 -10.04 -9.86 -13.90
CA THR A 81 -9.38 -11.15 -14.12
C THR A 81 -8.25 -11.32 -13.12
N VAL A 82 -8.39 -12.32 -12.26
CA VAL A 82 -7.34 -12.76 -11.34
C VAL A 82 -6.42 -13.72 -12.07
N PHE A 83 -5.12 -13.59 -11.84
CA PHE A 83 -4.17 -14.65 -12.15
C PHE A 83 -3.29 -14.90 -10.92
N LEU A 84 -3.57 -16.01 -10.26
CA LEU A 84 -2.89 -16.47 -9.05
C LEU A 84 -1.55 -17.13 -9.42
N GLY A 85 -0.72 -17.39 -8.41
CA GLY A 85 0.57 -18.05 -8.63
C GLY A 85 1.68 -17.11 -9.07
N THR A 86 2.89 -17.67 -9.12
CA THR A 86 4.08 -16.94 -9.57
C THR A 86 3.95 -16.52 -11.04
N LYS A 87 3.36 -17.37 -11.89
CA LYS A 87 3.06 -17.05 -13.30
C LYS A 87 2.14 -15.83 -13.43
N GLY A 88 1.08 -15.77 -12.61
CA GLY A 88 0.15 -14.63 -12.62
C GLY A 88 0.78 -13.33 -12.12
N ASN A 89 1.58 -13.40 -11.05
CA ASN A 89 2.35 -12.25 -10.58
C ASN A 89 3.32 -11.74 -11.67
N GLU A 90 4.05 -12.63 -12.33
CA GLU A 90 4.95 -12.26 -13.44
C GLU A 90 4.18 -11.61 -14.59
N PHE A 91 3.07 -12.22 -15.02
CA PHE A 91 2.23 -11.74 -16.11
C PHE A 91 1.71 -10.31 -15.87
N ILE A 92 1.30 -10.00 -14.64
CA ILE A 92 0.65 -8.72 -14.30
C ILE A 92 1.67 -7.67 -13.88
N LEU A 93 2.64 -8.03 -13.04
CA LEU A 93 3.58 -7.07 -12.45
C LEU A 93 4.74 -6.72 -13.39
N ASN A 94 5.09 -7.62 -14.31
CA ASN A 94 6.09 -7.38 -15.37
C ASN A 94 5.44 -7.15 -16.76
N GLY A 95 4.12 -6.96 -16.82
CA GLY A 95 3.44 -6.60 -18.06
C GLY A 95 3.98 -5.29 -18.65
N LYS A 96 3.99 -5.19 -19.98
CA LYS A 96 4.54 -4.01 -20.67
C LYS A 96 3.64 -2.80 -20.44
N LEU A 97 4.24 -1.62 -20.34
CA LEU A 97 3.53 -0.36 -20.10
C LEU A 97 2.43 -0.04 -21.14
N ARG A 98 2.63 -0.46 -22.39
CA ARG A 98 1.63 -0.30 -23.45
C ARG A 98 0.40 -1.20 -23.26
N ASP A 99 0.55 -2.31 -22.53
CA ASP A 99 -0.46 -3.35 -22.38
C ASP A 99 -1.21 -3.19 -21.05
N LEU A 100 -0.54 -2.72 -20.01
CA LEU A 100 -1.07 -2.53 -18.67
C LEU A 100 -0.68 -1.19 -18.07
N ASN A 101 -1.61 -0.56 -17.35
CA ASN A 101 -1.32 0.62 -16.56
C ASN A 101 -1.97 0.60 -15.16
N ALA A 102 -1.46 1.40 -14.24
CA ALA A 102 -1.90 1.42 -12.84
C ALA A 102 -2.74 2.66 -12.54
N GLU A 103 -2.43 3.77 -13.20
CA GLU A 103 -3.03 5.08 -13.02
C GLU A 103 -4.53 5.09 -13.30
N ASP A 104 -5.02 4.33 -14.30
CA ASP A 104 -6.46 4.24 -14.61
C ASP A 104 -7.24 3.56 -13.48
N VAL A 105 -6.59 2.72 -12.67
CA VAL A 105 -7.22 2.03 -11.53
C VAL A 105 -7.14 2.87 -10.26
N TYR A 106 -5.96 3.42 -9.97
CA TYR A 106 -5.70 4.05 -8.67
C TYR A 106 -5.86 5.57 -8.67
N GLY A 107 -5.67 6.24 -9.82
CA GLY A 107 -5.79 7.69 -9.95
C GLY A 107 -7.07 8.28 -9.36
N PRO A 108 -8.27 7.73 -9.67
CA PRO A 108 -9.52 8.24 -9.11
C PRO A 108 -9.57 8.23 -7.57
N LEU A 109 -8.90 7.27 -6.92
CA LEU A 109 -8.83 7.16 -5.47
C LEU A 109 -7.74 8.07 -4.88
N THR A 110 -6.56 8.07 -5.49
CA THR A 110 -5.36 8.72 -4.92
C THR A 110 -5.26 10.20 -5.24
N THR A 111 -5.62 10.63 -6.45
CA THR A 111 -5.47 12.03 -6.90
C THR A 111 -6.22 13.01 -5.98
N PRO A 112 -7.45 12.73 -5.52
CA PRO A 112 -8.13 13.64 -4.60
C PRO A 112 -7.52 13.69 -3.18
N VAL A 113 -6.70 12.72 -2.80
CA VAL A 113 -6.02 12.65 -1.50
C VAL A 113 -4.63 13.29 -1.60
N PHE A 114 -3.83 12.91 -2.59
CA PHE A 114 -2.45 13.38 -2.74
C PHE A 114 -2.37 14.75 -3.40
N GLY A 115 -3.29 15.04 -4.32
CA GLY A 115 -3.26 16.22 -5.17
C GLY A 115 -2.81 15.90 -6.60
N LYS A 116 -2.90 16.92 -7.46
CA LYS A 116 -2.65 16.80 -8.89
C LYS A 116 -1.17 16.77 -9.25
N GLY A 117 -0.85 16.22 -10.41
CA GLY A 117 0.48 16.21 -11.02
C GLY A 117 1.45 15.18 -10.46
N VAL A 118 1.03 14.36 -9.48
CA VAL A 118 1.89 13.42 -8.76
C VAL A 118 1.32 12.00 -8.72
N VAL A 119 2.20 11.02 -8.56
CA VAL A 119 1.88 9.60 -8.39
C VAL A 119 1.08 9.04 -9.58
N TYR A 120 -0.25 8.96 -9.49
CA TYR A 120 -1.13 8.41 -10.51
C TYR A 120 -1.88 9.50 -11.29
N ASP A 121 -1.67 10.78 -10.99
CA ASP A 121 -2.17 11.91 -11.80
C ASP A 121 -1.15 12.37 -12.87
N CYS A 122 -0.26 11.49 -13.29
CA CYS A 122 0.74 11.79 -14.31
C CYS A 122 1.11 10.56 -15.15
N PRO A 123 1.69 10.75 -16.35
CA PRO A 123 2.19 9.64 -17.15
C PRO A 123 3.25 8.83 -16.39
N ASN A 124 3.34 7.52 -16.69
CA ASN A 124 4.29 6.63 -16.01
C ASN A 124 5.75 7.12 -16.06
N SER A 125 6.17 7.78 -17.14
CA SER A 125 7.51 8.37 -17.25
C SER A 125 7.78 9.43 -16.18
N LYS A 126 6.82 10.32 -15.92
CA LYS A 126 6.89 11.33 -14.85
C LYS A 126 6.82 10.67 -13.47
N PHE A 127 5.96 9.67 -13.28
CA PHE A 127 5.91 8.90 -12.04
C PHE A 127 7.25 8.22 -11.71
N MET A 128 7.89 7.59 -12.70
CA MET A 128 9.23 7.00 -12.52
C MET A 128 10.28 8.05 -12.17
N ASP A 129 10.15 9.26 -12.71
CA ASP A 129 11.04 10.36 -12.35
C ASP A 129 10.79 10.87 -10.93
N GLN A 130 9.53 10.99 -10.50
CA GLN A 130 9.14 11.28 -9.11
C GLN A 130 9.72 10.24 -8.14
N LYS A 131 9.65 8.95 -8.48
CA LYS A 131 10.32 7.92 -7.69
C LYS A 131 11.83 8.14 -7.60
N ARG A 132 12.49 8.48 -8.72
CA ARG A 132 13.93 8.79 -8.73
C ARG A 132 14.23 9.95 -7.77
N LEU A 133 13.42 11.00 -7.79
CA LEU A 133 13.58 12.19 -6.93
C LEU A 133 13.57 11.84 -5.43
N LEU A 134 12.79 10.83 -5.03
CA LEU A 134 12.71 10.37 -3.63
C LEU A 134 13.87 9.43 -3.22
N THR A 135 14.63 8.88 -4.18
CA THR A 135 15.72 7.92 -3.90
C THR A 135 16.75 8.43 -2.87
N PRO A 136 17.29 9.67 -2.99
CA PRO A 136 18.37 10.14 -2.13
C PRO A 136 17.95 10.18 -0.66
N GLY A 137 16.69 10.59 -0.38
CA GLY A 137 16.14 10.66 0.98
C GLY A 137 15.81 9.30 1.57
N LEU A 138 15.97 8.23 0.80
CA LEU A 138 15.76 6.85 1.25
C LEU A 138 17.06 6.03 1.09
N SER A 139 18.18 6.70 0.85
CA SER A 139 19.51 6.08 0.74
C SER A 139 19.99 5.55 2.10
N GLY A 140 20.96 4.64 2.08
CA GLY A 140 21.58 4.16 3.34
C GLY A 140 22.23 5.28 4.17
N ALA A 141 22.64 6.39 3.55
CA ALA A 141 23.15 7.56 4.26
C ALA A 141 22.02 8.32 4.98
N ALA A 142 20.89 8.54 4.31
CA ALA A 142 19.70 9.15 4.93
C ALA A 142 19.11 8.25 6.01
N LEU A 143 19.00 6.94 5.77
CA LEU A 143 18.49 6.01 6.79
C LEU A 143 19.36 6.01 8.06
N LYS A 144 20.67 6.22 7.96
CA LYS A 144 21.55 6.37 9.13
C LYS A 144 21.21 7.57 9.99
N THR A 145 20.79 8.69 9.39
CA THR A 145 20.36 9.88 10.14
C THR A 145 18.96 9.70 10.73
N TYR A 146 18.11 8.88 10.11
CA TYR A 146 16.75 8.63 10.60
C TYR A 146 16.65 7.66 11.78
N VAL A 147 17.58 6.69 11.92
CA VAL A 147 17.54 5.74 13.06
C VAL A 147 17.44 6.44 14.42
N PRO A 148 18.31 7.41 14.79
CA PRO A 148 18.19 8.08 16.08
C PRO A 148 16.88 8.87 16.21
N MET A 149 16.33 9.41 15.11
CA MET A 149 15.04 10.10 15.11
C MET A 149 13.89 9.12 15.40
N PHE A 150 13.91 7.93 14.80
CA PHE A 150 12.93 6.88 15.04
C PHE A 150 12.92 6.43 16.50
N VAL A 151 14.10 6.19 17.06
CA VAL A 151 14.26 5.82 18.48
C VAL A 151 13.71 6.92 19.38
N LYS A 152 14.13 8.17 19.14
CA LYS A 152 13.68 9.33 19.91
C LYS A 152 12.15 9.46 19.92
N GLU A 153 11.49 9.39 18.77
CA GLU A 153 10.02 9.53 18.69
C GLU A 153 9.30 8.35 19.37
N ALA A 154 9.81 7.12 19.23
CA ALA A 154 9.24 5.95 19.88
C ALA A 154 9.39 6.00 21.41
N GLU A 155 10.57 6.36 21.92
CA GLU A 155 10.84 6.52 23.35
C GLU A 155 10.01 7.68 23.94
N GLU A 156 9.94 8.81 23.24
CA GLU A 156 9.15 9.96 23.65
C GLU A 156 7.66 9.62 23.73
N PHE A 157 7.15 8.86 22.76
CA PHE A 157 5.78 8.38 22.79
C PHE A 157 5.52 7.48 24.00
N ILE A 158 6.38 6.50 24.26
CA ILE A 158 6.25 5.61 25.42
C ILE A 158 6.33 6.41 26.73
N ARG A 159 7.21 7.41 26.81
CA ARG A 159 7.40 8.24 28.00
C ARG A 159 6.21 9.16 28.30
N THR A 160 5.60 9.73 27.27
CA THR A 160 4.56 10.77 27.42
C THR A 160 3.14 10.22 27.39
N SER A 161 2.92 9.15 26.62
CA SER A 161 1.59 8.57 26.44
C SER A 161 1.02 8.05 27.77
N PRO A 162 -0.24 8.38 28.09
CA PRO A 162 -0.90 7.87 29.30
C PRO A 162 -1.01 6.34 29.30
N ILE A 163 -0.96 5.71 28.11
CA ILE A 163 -1.07 4.26 27.92
C ILE A 163 0.07 3.51 28.63
N PHE A 164 1.27 4.08 28.65
CA PHE A 164 2.49 3.42 29.16
C PHE A 164 2.95 3.94 30.53
N LYS A 165 2.15 4.76 31.22
CA LYS A 165 2.51 5.29 32.55
C LYS A 165 2.46 4.25 33.66
N ALA A 166 1.57 3.26 33.55
CA ALA A 166 1.48 2.17 34.50
C ALA A 166 2.49 1.06 34.17
N LYS A 167 2.94 0.31 35.19
CA LYS A 167 3.86 -0.83 35.00
C LYS A 167 3.27 -1.94 34.11
N THR A 168 1.95 -2.09 34.13
CA THR A 168 1.18 -3.06 33.36
C THR A 168 -0.14 -2.43 32.94
N GLY A 169 -0.68 -2.82 31.77
CA GLY A 169 -1.94 -2.29 31.28
C GLY A 169 -2.45 -3.03 30.06
N ILE A 170 -3.60 -2.57 29.55
CA ILE A 170 -4.23 -3.06 28.33
C ILE A 170 -4.34 -1.86 27.39
N CYS A 171 -4.00 -2.05 26.12
CA CYS A 171 -4.10 -1.00 25.11
C CYS A 171 -4.56 -1.56 23.77
N ASP A 172 -5.11 -0.69 22.94
CA ASP A 172 -5.32 -0.98 21.53
C ASP A 172 -4.02 -0.76 20.76
N ILE A 173 -3.38 -1.85 20.39
CA ILE A 173 -2.09 -1.80 19.70
C ILE A 173 -2.17 -1.19 18.30
N SER A 174 -3.35 -1.27 17.66
CA SER A 174 -3.53 -0.70 16.32
C SER A 174 -3.46 0.83 16.36
N SER A 175 -4.10 1.44 17.36
CA SER A 175 -4.02 2.87 17.63
C SER A 175 -2.59 3.30 18.02
N VAL A 176 -1.95 2.56 18.93
CA VAL A 176 -0.56 2.82 19.35
C VAL A 176 0.41 2.80 18.18
N MET A 177 0.37 1.77 17.34
CA MET A 177 1.29 1.65 16.21
C MET A 177 1.01 2.67 15.12
N ALA A 178 -0.25 3.10 14.95
CA ALA A 178 -0.58 4.22 14.06
C ALA A 178 0.01 5.55 14.56
N GLU A 179 -0.06 5.84 15.84
CA GLU A 179 0.53 7.06 16.41
C GLU A 179 2.06 7.04 16.30
N ILE A 180 2.71 5.97 16.73
CA ILE A 180 4.18 5.82 16.62
C ILE A 180 4.64 5.96 15.18
N THR A 181 3.95 5.32 14.22
CA THR A 181 4.31 5.42 12.79
C THR A 181 4.17 6.85 12.26
N THR A 182 3.12 7.56 12.67
CA THR A 182 2.91 8.96 12.26
C THR A 182 4.04 9.85 12.78
N TYR A 183 4.39 9.69 14.05
CA TYR A 183 5.42 10.49 14.71
C TYR A 183 6.82 10.22 14.14
N THR A 184 7.18 8.95 13.96
CA THR A 184 8.48 8.58 13.37
C THR A 184 8.59 9.06 11.93
N ALA A 185 7.55 8.89 11.11
CA ALA A 185 7.55 9.35 9.73
C ALA A 185 7.65 10.87 9.61
N ALA A 186 6.93 11.62 10.46
CA ALA A 186 7.01 13.07 10.43
C ALA A 186 8.32 13.61 10.99
N GLY A 187 8.83 13.02 12.07
CA GLY A 187 10.10 13.40 12.70
C GLY A 187 11.31 13.17 11.80
N SER A 188 11.24 12.23 10.85
CA SER A 188 12.36 11.90 9.95
C SER A 188 12.18 12.37 8.51
N LEU A 189 11.05 12.07 7.86
CA LEU A 189 10.87 12.29 6.41
C LEU A 189 10.25 13.64 6.09
N GLN A 190 9.30 14.11 6.92
CA GLN A 190 8.51 15.31 6.61
C GLN A 190 9.15 16.61 7.08
N GLY A 191 10.09 16.51 8.02
CA GLY A 191 10.75 17.65 8.62
C GLY A 191 10.11 18.10 9.93
N ARG A 192 10.92 18.80 10.72
CA ARG A 192 10.58 19.22 12.10
C ARG A 192 9.35 20.12 12.16
N GLU A 193 9.17 21.01 11.20
CA GLU A 193 8.04 21.96 11.16
C GLU A 193 6.69 21.25 11.03
N ILE A 194 6.65 20.12 10.32
CA ILE A 194 5.45 19.29 10.20
C ILE A 194 5.24 18.50 11.49
N ARG A 195 6.32 17.91 12.04
CA ARG A 195 6.28 17.17 13.31
C ARG A 195 5.78 18.01 14.49
N GLU A 196 6.22 19.26 14.60
CA GLU A 196 5.79 20.18 15.67
C GLU A 196 4.31 20.57 15.58
N ARG A 197 3.70 20.47 14.39
CA ARG A 197 2.28 20.76 14.17
C ARG A 197 1.39 19.51 14.20
N LEU A 198 1.98 18.31 14.36
CA LEU A 198 1.22 17.05 14.42
C LEU A 198 0.25 16.98 15.60
N ASP A 199 0.67 17.46 16.77
CA ASP A 199 -0.12 17.34 18.00
C ASP A 199 -1.36 18.26 18.03
N THR A 200 -1.60 19.03 16.98
CA THR A 200 -2.75 19.93 16.85
C THR A 200 -3.48 19.74 15.52
N GLU A 201 -3.20 20.58 14.52
CA GLU A 201 -3.95 20.72 13.28
C GLU A 201 -3.67 19.58 12.30
N VAL A 202 -2.42 19.14 12.18
CA VAL A 202 -2.00 18.19 11.14
C VAL A 202 -2.58 16.79 11.38
N SER A 203 -2.77 16.35 12.62
CA SER A 203 -3.41 15.05 12.91
C SER A 203 -4.88 15.00 12.45
N ILE A 204 -5.63 16.10 12.57
CA ILE A 204 -7.01 16.20 12.09
C ILE A 204 -7.04 16.17 10.56
N LEU A 205 -6.15 16.95 9.92
CA LEU A 205 -6.03 16.97 8.47
C LEU A 205 -5.65 15.58 7.93
N TYR A 206 -4.72 14.89 8.60
CA TYR A 206 -4.32 13.53 8.25
C TYR A 206 -5.51 12.56 8.28
N ARG A 207 -6.31 12.55 9.36
CA ARG A 207 -7.52 11.71 9.45
C ARG A 207 -8.54 12.02 8.37
N HIS A 208 -8.73 13.30 8.03
CA HIS A 208 -9.63 13.69 6.95
C HIS A 208 -9.10 13.31 5.56
N LEU A 209 -7.78 13.28 5.36
CA LEU A 209 -7.16 12.74 4.15
C LEU A 209 -7.35 11.23 4.06
N ASP A 210 -7.15 10.53 5.17
CA ASP A 210 -7.32 9.07 5.28
C ASP A 210 -8.75 8.60 4.99
N ASP A 211 -9.74 9.39 5.42
CA ASP A 211 -11.15 9.24 5.04
C ASP A 211 -11.35 9.12 3.51
N GLY A 212 -10.43 9.66 2.72
CA GLY A 212 -10.40 9.55 1.26
C GLY A 212 -10.17 8.14 0.72
N PHE A 213 -9.55 7.23 1.50
CA PHE A 213 -9.31 5.83 1.12
C PHE A 213 -10.50 4.91 1.42
N ALA A 214 -11.65 5.45 1.83
CA ALA A 214 -12.86 4.66 2.03
C ALA A 214 -13.27 3.90 0.76
N PRO A 215 -13.74 2.63 0.86
CA PRO A 215 -14.10 1.81 -0.30
C PRO A 215 -15.06 2.45 -1.30
N ILE A 216 -15.98 3.30 -0.82
CA ILE A 216 -16.93 4.03 -1.67
C ILE A 216 -16.24 4.91 -2.73
N ASN A 217 -15.03 5.39 -2.43
CA ASN A 217 -14.26 6.27 -3.32
C ASN A 217 -13.55 5.52 -4.44
N PHE A 218 -13.55 4.18 -4.46
CA PHE A 218 -13.19 3.43 -5.67
C PHE A 218 -14.21 3.63 -6.80
N VAL A 219 -15.47 3.93 -6.47
CA VAL A 219 -16.54 4.13 -7.46
C VAL A 219 -16.94 5.60 -7.56
N PHE A 220 -17.06 6.28 -6.43
CA PHE A 220 -17.63 7.63 -6.35
C PHE A 220 -16.71 8.65 -5.62
N PRO A 221 -15.45 8.82 -6.06
CA PRO A 221 -14.50 9.73 -5.39
C PRO A 221 -14.88 11.22 -5.48
N TRP A 222 -15.79 11.56 -6.39
CA TRP A 222 -16.29 12.90 -6.68
C TRP A 222 -17.60 13.24 -5.94
N LEU A 223 -18.22 12.27 -5.27
CA LEU A 223 -19.52 12.47 -4.62
C LEU A 223 -19.40 13.52 -3.49
N PRO A 224 -20.30 14.53 -3.42
CA PRO A 224 -20.21 15.62 -2.43
C PRO A 224 -20.75 15.21 -1.06
N ILE A 225 -20.29 14.06 -0.55
CA ILE A 225 -20.58 13.61 0.81
C ILE A 225 -19.68 14.33 1.82
N PRO A 226 -20.12 14.52 3.09
CA PRO A 226 -19.33 15.23 4.11
C PRO A 226 -17.89 14.74 4.24
N ARG A 227 -17.67 13.43 4.12
CA ARG A 227 -16.34 12.80 4.11
C ARG A 227 -15.44 13.32 3.00
N ASN A 228 -15.92 13.36 1.75
CA ASN A 228 -15.15 13.80 0.59
C ASN A 228 -14.92 15.31 0.60
N ILE A 229 -15.87 16.08 1.13
CA ILE A 229 -15.70 17.53 1.33
C ILE A 229 -14.58 17.80 2.33
N ARG A 230 -14.58 17.10 3.48
CA ARG A 230 -13.50 17.20 4.48
C ARG A 230 -12.15 16.76 3.93
N ARG A 231 -12.10 15.67 3.15
CA ARG A 231 -10.88 15.24 2.43
C ARG A 231 -10.33 16.35 1.53
N ASN A 232 -11.18 16.93 0.68
CA ASN A 232 -10.75 17.97 -0.26
C ASN A 232 -10.27 19.24 0.47
N HIS A 233 -10.92 19.62 1.58
CA HIS A 233 -10.45 20.69 2.44
C HIS A 233 -9.08 20.33 3.03
N ALA A 234 -8.94 19.14 3.61
CA ALA A 234 -7.71 18.70 4.24
C ALA A 234 -6.52 18.63 3.26
N GLN A 235 -6.75 18.18 2.02
CA GLN A 235 -5.74 18.18 0.96
C GLN A 235 -5.24 19.60 0.66
N ARG A 236 -6.15 20.57 0.51
CA ARG A 236 -5.77 21.96 0.24
C ARG A 236 -5.02 22.59 1.41
N THR A 237 -5.50 22.40 2.64
CA THR A 237 -4.85 22.93 3.84
C THR A 237 -3.47 22.32 4.06
N MET A 238 -3.35 21.00 3.90
CA MET A 238 -2.07 20.30 4.02
C MET A 238 -1.08 20.73 2.92
N ALA A 239 -1.55 20.89 1.67
CA ALA A 239 -0.71 21.37 0.59
C ALA A 239 -0.22 22.80 0.88
N GLN A 240 -1.10 23.68 1.36
CA GLN A 240 -0.72 25.05 1.74
C GLN A 240 0.32 25.06 2.86
N LEU A 241 0.16 24.19 3.87
CA LEU A 241 1.14 24.03 4.94
C LEU A 241 2.54 23.70 4.40
N TYR A 242 2.64 22.73 3.48
CA TYR A 242 3.93 22.39 2.86
C TYR A 242 4.47 23.54 2.01
N LEU A 243 3.62 24.25 1.26
CA LEU A 243 4.03 25.43 0.48
C LEU A 243 4.60 26.53 1.39
N ASP A 244 3.98 26.80 2.53
CA ASP A 244 4.44 27.81 3.49
C ASP A 244 5.78 27.41 4.14
N VAL A 245 5.99 26.12 4.41
CA VAL A 245 7.29 25.60 4.88
C VAL A 245 8.35 25.77 3.78
N LEU A 246 8.04 25.35 2.56
CA LEU A 246 8.94 25.41 1.41
C LEU A 246 9.38 26.85 1.10
N GLN A 247 8.46 27.81 1.11
CA GLN A 247 8.77 29.22 0.90
C GLN A 247 9.69 29.77 1.99
N ARG A 248 9.41 29.46 3.27
CA ARG A 248 10.27 29.87 4.40
C ARG A 248 11.68 29.31 4.27
N ARG A 249 11.84 28.04 3.90
CA ARG A 249 13.16 27.42 3.73
C ARG A 249 13.98 28.06 2.61
N ARG A 250 13.34 28.39 1.47
CA ARG A 250 14.01 29.10 0.37
C ARG A 250 14.47 30.51 0.78
N LEU A 251 13.69 31.22 1.59
CA LEU A 251 14.06 32.57 2.07
C LEU A 251 15.20 32.56 3.09
N GLN A 252 15.29 31.52 3.91
CA GLN A 252 16.26 31.45 5.01
C GLN A 252 17.68 31.05 4.57
N ASN A 253 17.91 30.71 3.29
CA ASN A 253 19.22 30.31 2.74
C ASN A 253 19.98 29.31 3.61
N LYS A 254 19.24 28.44 4.32
CA LYS A 254 19.81 27.59 5.36
C LYS A 254 20.55 26.42 4.74
N GLN A 255 21.88 26.48 4.75
CA GLN A 255 22.77 25.35 4.46
C GLN A 255 23.05 24.47 5.70
N GLU A 256 22.63 24.90 6.90
CA GLU A 256 22.96 24.22 8.16
C GLU A 256 21.71 23.64 8.83
N GLY A 257 21.56 22.31 8.74
CA GLY A 257 20.50 21.51 9.36
C GLY A 257 20.54 20.04 8.91
N GLU A 258 19.85 19.17 9.63
CA GLU A 258 19.61 17.78 9.22
C GLU A 258 18.77 17.77 7.93
N GLU A 259 19.34 17.25 6.84
CA GLU A 259 18.70 17.22 5.52
C GLU A 259 17.53 16.23 5.50
N ASP A 260 16.32 16.72 5.24
CA ASP A 260 15.11 15.90 5.11
C ASP A 260 14.63 15.77 3.65
N MET A 261 13.52 15.05 3.43
CA MET A 261 12.99 14.82 2.09
C MET A 261 12.59 16.13 1.38
N LEU A 262 12.10 17.11 2.13
CA LEU A 262 11.68 18.38 1.55
C LEU A 262 12.89 19.15 1.01
N ASP A 263 14.01 19.14 1.73
CA ASP A 263 15.26 19.75 1.27
C ASP A 263 15.79 19.10 0.00
N ILE A 264 15.71 17.76 -0.07
CA ILE A 264 16.10 17.00 -1.25
C ILE A 264 15.24 17.38 -2.45
N LEU A 265 13.92 17.46 -2.27
CA LEU A 265 13.00 17.83 -3.36
C LEU A 265 13.21 19.29 -3.81
N ILE A 266 13.45 20.22 -2.89
CA ILE A 266 13.71 21.64 -3.22
C ILE A 266 14.95 21.79 -4.13
N ARG A 267 15.99 20.98 -3.92
CA ARG A 267 17.25 21.05 -4.69
C ARG A 267 17.26 20.18 -5.95
N SER A 268 16.21 19.39 -6.16
CA SER A 268 16.14 18.45 -7.26
C SER A 268 15.42 19.00 -8.48
N THR A 269 15.78 18.48 -9.65
CA THR A 269 15.13 18.76 -10.93
C THR A 269 14.67 17.48 -11.60
N TYR A 270 13.66 17.60 -12.46
CA TYR A 270 13.27 16.51 -13.36
C TYR A 270 14.40 16.21 -14.37
N ARG A 271 14.35 15.06 -15.04
CA ARG A 271 15.39 14.61 -15.98
C ARG A 271 15.60 15.54 -17.17
N ASP A 272 14.57 16.26 -17.57
CA ASP A 272 14.64 17.26 -18.63
C ASP A 272 15.28 18.58 -18.16
N GLY A 273 15.70 18.66 -16.89
CA GLY A 273 16.29 19.84 -16.28
C GLY A 273 15.26 20.83 -15.72
N SER A 274 13.96 20.58 -15.90
CA SER A 274 12.92 21.47 -15.38
C SER A 274 12.86 21.42 -13.85
N PRO A 275 12.60 22.57 -13.19
CA PRO A 275 12.36 22.59 -11.75
C PRO A 275 11.04 21.88 -11.42
N ILE A 276 10.98 21.27 -10.24
CA ILE A 276 9.74 20.66 -9.76
C ILE A 276 8.81 21.78 -9.29
N PRO A 277 7.56 21.86 -9.79
CA PRO A 277 6.60 22.85 -9.29
C PRO A 277 6.35 22.67 -7.80
N ASP A 278 6.30 23.78 -7.04
CA ASP A 278 6.15 23.73 -5.57
C ASP A 278 4.91 22.96 -5.12
N ILE A 279 3.81 23.06 -5.86
CA ILE A 279 2.59 22.30 -5.59
C ILE A 279 2.80 20.79 -5.77
N GLU A 280 3.64 20.36 -6.71
CA GLU A 280 3.98 18.95 -6.88
C GLU A 280 4.89 18.46 -5.76
N ILE A 281 5.81 19.29 -5.26
CA ILE A 281 6.60 18.98 -4.07
C ILE A 281 5.67 18.75 -2.88
N ALA A 282 4.74 19.68 -2.60
CA ALA A 282 3.77 19.55 -1.52
C ALA A 282 2.92 18.27 -1.66
N ASN A 283 2.40 17.99 -2.87
CA ASN A 283 1.58 16.81 -3.11
C ASN A 283 2.40 15.49 -3.00
N LEU A 284 3.69 15.49 -3.38
CA LEU A 284 4.58 14.34 -3.18
C LEU A 284 4.84 14.08 -1.69
N MET A 285 5.00 15.12 -0.87
CA MET A 285 5.17 14.98 0.58
C MET A 285 3.92 14.39 1.24
N ILE A 286 2.73 14.83 0.83
CA ILE A 286 1.45 14.22 1.24
C ILE A 286 1.40 12.74 0.85
N ALA A 287 1.75 12.41 -0.40
CA ALA A 287 1.75 11.04 -0.88
C ALA A 287 2.73 10.15 -0.09
N LEU A 288 3.91 10.65 0.24
CA LEU A 288 4.91 9.94 1.04
C LEU A 288 4.41 9.67 2.47
N LEU A 289 3.77 10.67 3.08
CA LEU A 289 3.20 10.56 4.42
C LEU A 289 2.09 9.48 4.46
N MET A 290 1.11 9.58 3.56
CA MET A 290 -0.01 8.64 3.49
C MET A 290 0.44 7.22 3.10
N GLY A 291 1.36 7.11 2.14
CA GLY A 291 1.80 5.82 1.59
C GLY A 291 2.59 4.96 2.57
N GLY A 292 3.36 5.58 3.49
CA GLY A 292 4.13 4.87 4.50
C GLY A 292 3.32 4.42 5.72
N GLN A 293 2.25 5.15 6.05
CA GLN A 293 1.52 5.01 7.30
C GLN A 293 0.82 3.66 7.43
N HIS A 294 -0.16 3.38 6.56
CA HIS A 294 -1.03 2.20 6.68
C HIS A 294 -0.26 0.89 6.65
N ASN A 295 0.80 0.84 5.83
CA ASN A 295 1.63 -0.34 5.67
C ASN A 295 2.43 -0.62 6.96
N THR A 296 3.08 0.40 7.50
CA THR A 296 3.97 0.27 8.65
C THR A 296 3.17 0.07 9.95
N SER A 297 2.09 0.82 10.16
CA SER A 297 1.26 0.68 11.37
C SER A 297 0.55 -0.67 11.44
N SER A 298 0.01 -1.16 10.32
CA SER A 298 -0.60 -2.49 10.23
C SER A 298 0.42 -3.60 10.48
N THR A 299 1.58 -3.53 9.83
CA THR A 299 2.66 -4.52 10.03
C THR A 299 3.15 -4.52 11.48
N GLY A 300 3.37 -3.34 12.06
CA GLY A 300 3.78 -3.18 13.45
C GLY A 300 2.76 -3.75 14.43
N SER A 301 1.47 -3.52 14.17
CA SER A 301 0.38 -4.09 14.97
C SER A 301 0.41 -5.62 14.95
N TRP A 302 0.57 -6.20 13.75
CA TRP A 302 0.68 -7.65 13.61
C TRP A 302 1.93 -8.23 14.27
N ILE A 303 3.07 -7.54 14.23
CA ILE A 303 4.28 -7.95 14.95
C ILE A 303 3.97 -8.09 16.43
N VAL A 304 3.39 -7.06 17.06
CA VAL A 304 3.10 -7.09 18.49
C VAL A 304 2.06 -8.16 18.84
N LEU A 305 1.01 -8.33 18.01
CA LEU A 305 0.02 -9.38 18.21
C LEU A 305 0.61 -10.79 18.09
N ARG A 306 1.59 -11.00 17.20
CA ARG A 306 2.31 -12.28 17.07
C ARG A 306 3.21 -12.53 18.27
N LEU A 307 3.96 -11.52 18.71
CA LEU A 307 4.80 -11.61 19.91
C LEU A 307 4.00 -11.86 21.17
N ALA A 308 2.80 -11.28 21.29
CA ALA A 308 1.91 -11.52 22.42
C ALA A 308 1.47 -12.99 22.55
N HIS A 309 1.51 -13.77 21.46
CA HIS A 309 1.21 -15.20 21.46
C HIS A 309 2.45 -16.09 21.66
N ASP A 310 3.66 -15.53 21.61
CA ASP A 310 4.92 -16.28 21.71
C ASP A 310 5.94 -15.55 22.61
N PRO A 311 5.80 -15.69 23.94
CA PRO A 311 6.74 -15.09 24.89
C PRO A 311 8.16 -15.63 24.77
N ALA A 312 8.35 -16.86 24.27
CA ALA A 312 9.69 -17.42 24.06
C ALA A 312 10.43 -16.66 22.96
N LEU A 313 9.73 -16.30 21.88
CA LEU A 313 10.30 -15.47 20.83
C LEU A 313 10.69 -14.07 21.32
N ILE A 314 9.95 -13.48 22.27
CA ILE A 314 10.32 -12.19 22.89
C ILE A 314 11.69 -12.32 23.57
N GLU A 315 11.90 -13.40 24.32
CA GLU A 315 13.18 -13.66 24.99
C GLU A 315 14.30 -13.90 23.97
N GLU A 316 14.06 -14.68 22.91
CA GLU A 316 15.05 -14.89 21.84
C GLU A 316 15.46 -13.59 21.14
N LEU A 317 14.49 -12.71 20.87
CA LEU A 317 14.76 -11.38 20.32
C LEU A 317 15.57 -10.54 21.30
N TYR A 318 15.25 -10.56 22.58
CA TYR A 318 16.01 -9.85 23.60
C TYR A 318 17.46 -10.35 23.69
N GLN A 319 17.67 -11.68 23.66
CA GLN A 319 19.01 -12.27 23.61
C GLN A 319 19.78 -11.89 22.34
N GLU A 320 19.11 -11.78 21.19
CA GLU A 320 19.73 -11.24 19.98
C GLU A 320 20.20 -9.80 20.18
N GLN A 321 19.39 -8.94 20.83
CA GLN A 321 19.80 -7.56 21.13
C GLN A 321 21.05 -7.54 22.01
N LEU A 322 21.09 -8.32 23.10
CA LEU A 322 22.26 -8.40 23.97
C LEU A 322 23.51 -8.90 23.24
N LYS A 323 23.35 -9.86 22.33
CA LYS A 323 24.45 -10.41 21.53
C LYS A 323 25.03 -9.39 20.54
N VAL A 324 24.16 -8.62 19.87
CA VAL A 324 24.56 -7.68 18.82
C VAL A 324 25.01 -6.33 19.37
N LEU A 325 24.27 -5.78 20.34
CA LEU A 325 24.53 -4.46 20.92
C LEU A 325 25.45 -4.52 22.14
N GLY A 326 25.60 -5.70 22.75
CA GLY A 326 26.28 -5.88 24.02
C GLY A 326 25.36 -5.61 25.22
N PRO A 327 25.80 -5.98 26.44
CA PRO A 327 24.98 -5.92 27.65
C PRO A 327 24.64 -4.49 28.10
N SER A 328 25.36 -3.48 27.60
CA SER A 328 25.08 -2.08 27.91
C SER A 328 23.96 -1.47 27.08
N LEU A 329 23.45 -2.17 26.04
CA LEU A 329 22.39 -1.73 25.13
C LEU A 329 22.52 -0.25 24.72
N PRO A 330 23.63 0.15 24.07
CA PRO A 330 23.84 1.52 23.62
C PRO A 330 22.76 1.95 22.59
N PRO A 331 22.62 3.27 22.33
CA PRO A 331 21.69 3.76 21.32
C PRO A 331 21.80 3.03 19.99
N LEU A 332 20.64 2.68 19.42
CA LEU A 332 20.56 1.88 18.21
C LEU A 332 21.18 2.64 17.03
N THR A 333 21.94 1.93 16.20
CA THR A 333 22.52 2.47 14.96
C THR A 333 22.00 1.69 13.76
N TYR A 334 22.11 2.28 12.58
CA TYR A 334 21.76 1.59 11.34
C TYR A 334 22.51 0.25 11.16
N ASN A 335 23.78 0.19 11.56
CA ASN A 335 24.57 -1.04 11.46
C ASN A 335 24.08 -2.11 12.43
N HIS A 336 23.66 -1.73 13.64
CA HIS A 336 23.02 -2.67 14.58
C HIS A 336 21.76 -3.28 13.96
N ILE A 337 20.89 -2.46 13.35
CA ILE A 337 19.65 -2.94 12.70
C ILE A 337 19.94 -3.98 11.60
N GLN A 338 21.01 -3.77 10.81
CA GLN A 338 21.40 -4.73 9.78
C GLN A 338 21.89 -6.07 10.37
N ALA A 339 22.44 -6.05 11.59
CA ALA A 339 22.97 -7.24 12.26
C ALA A 339 21.91 -8.04 13.03
N LEU A 340 20.77 -7.44 13.40
CA LEU A 340 19.64 -8.09 14.08
C LEU A 340 18.86 -9.02 13.13
N THR A 341 19.38 -10.22 12.92
CA THR A 341 18.88 -11.17 11.91
C THR A 341 17.48 -11.69 12.26
N LEU A 342 17.23 -12.07 13.51
CA LEU A 342 15.96 -12.59 14.00
C LEU A 342 14.88 -11.49 13.97
N HIS A 343 15.20 -10.26 14.36
CA HIS A 343 14.27 -9.13 14.20
C HIS A 343 13.87 -8.93 12.73
N ASN A 344 14.84 -8.96 11.82
CA ASN A 344 14.58 -8.84 10.38
C ASN A 344 13.76 -10.02 9.85
N ASN A 345 13.99 -11.23 10.34
CA ASN A 345 13.20 -12.41 9.97
C ASN A 345 11.77 -12.35 10.49
N MET A 346 11.56 -11.86 11.72
CA MET A 346 10.23 -11.61 12.28
C MET A 346 9.43 -10.61 11.42
N ILE A 347 10.07 -9.52 10.98
CA ILE A 347 9.44 -8.55 10.07
C ILE A 347 9.07 -9.24 8.75
N LYS A 348 10.01 -9.97 8.13
CA LYS A 348 9.76 -10.70 6.86
C LYS A 348 8.63 -11.73 7.00
N GLU A 349 8.59 -12.47 8.09
CA GLU A 349 7.58 -13.50 8.33
C GLU A 349 6.20 -12.89 8.60
N THR A 350 6.17 -11.77 9.32
CA THR A 350 4.94 -10.99 9.49
C THR A 350 4.43 -10.49 8.14
N LEU A 351 5.30 -9.93 7.29
CA LEU A 351 4.92 -9.46 5.96
C LEU A 351 4.53 -10.59 4.99
N ARG A 352 5.05 -11.80 5.19
CA ARG A 352 4.64 -13.00 4.44
C ARG A 352 3.19 -13.37 4.75
N LEU A 353 2.82 -13.36 6.03
CA LEU A 353 1.50 -13.79 6.50
C LEU A 353 0.44 -12.68 6.43
N HIS A 354 0.86 -11.45 6.72
CA HIS A 354 0.01 -10.30 6.98
C HIS A 354 0.39 -9.12 6.09
N SER A 355 0.59 -9.38 4.79
CA SER A 355 0.86 -8.30 3.83
C SER A 355 -0.31 -7.32 3.80
N PRO A 356 -0.10 -6.01 4.06
CA PRO A 356 -1.19 -5.03 4.06
C PRO A 356 -1.90 -4.92 2.70
N ILE A 357 -1.21 -5.26 1.61
CA ILE A 357 -1.76 -5.19 0.25
C ILE A 357 -2.05 -6.61 -0.25
N HIS A 358 -3.32 -7.01 -0.16
CA HIS A 358 -3.77 -8.33 -0.59
C HIS A 358 -3.94 -8.45 -2.12
N SER A 359 -4.22 -7.34 -2.82
CA SER A 359 -4.50 -7.30 -4.27
C SER A 359 -3.80 -6.14 -4.96
N VAL A 360 -3.11 -6.42 -6.06
CA VAL A 360 -2.50 -5.42 -6.95
C VAL A 360 -3.17 -5.47 -8.31
N MET A 361 -3.71 -4.34 -8.75
CA MET A 361 -4.53 -4.25 -9.96
C MET A 361 -3.85 -3.46 -11.06
N ARG A 362 -4.14 -3.82 -12.32
CA ARG A 362 -3.70 -3.10 -13.53
C ARG A 362 -4.85 -3.05 -14.53
N LYS A 363 -5.10 -1.90 -15.13
CA LYS A 363 -6.07 -1.79 -16.22
C LYS A 363 -5.46 -2.32 -17.51
N VAL A 364 -6.22 -3.13 -18.24
CA VAL A 364 -5.82 -3.66 -19.55
C VAL A 364 -6.01 -2.57 -20.61
N LYS A 365 -4.97 -2.33 -21.40
CA LYS A 365 -4.97 -1.32 -22.48
C LYS A 365 -5.02 -1.95 -23.86
N THR A 366 -4.41 -3.12 -24.02
CA THR A 366 -4.43 -3.94 -25.23
C THR A 366 -4.88 -5.35 -24.86
N THR A 367 -5.54 -6.07 -25.79
CA THR A 367 -5.96 -7.45 -25.51
C THR A 367 -4.74 -8.32 -25.18
N MET A 368 -4.75 -8.97 -24.03
CA MET A 368 -3.66 -9.83 -23.56
C MET A 368 -4.07 -11.30 -23.60
N VAL A 369 -3.19 -12.17 -24.11
CA VAL A 369 -3.40 -13.62 -24.09
C VAL A 369 -2.76 -14.20 -22.83
N VAL A 370 -3.52 -15.01 -22.10
CA VAL A 370 -3.00 -15.72 -20.92
C VAL A 370 -1.99 -16.78 -21.39
N PRO A 371 -0.78 -16.84 -20.80
CA PRO A 371 0.22 -17.84 -21.16
C PRO A 371 -0.32 -19.27 -21.06
N GLU A 372 0.07 -20.12 -22.02
CA GLU A 372 -0.31 -21.54 -22.06
C GLU A 372 -1.82 -21.80 -22.25
N THR A 373 -2.62 -20.78 -22.59
CA THR A 373 -4.04 -20.93 -22.91
C THR A 373 -4.43 -20.14 -24.18
N ASN A 374 -5.66 -20.32 -24.65
CA ASN A 374 -6.28 -19.52 -25.71
C ASN A 374 -7.07 -18.32 -25.17
N TRP A 375 -6.98 -18.01 -23.87
CA TRP A 375 -7.81 -17.00 -23.23
C TRP A 375 -7.31 -15.59 -23.52
N ALA A 376 -8.18 -14.76 -24.09
CA ALA A 376 -7.94 -13.36 -24.38
C ALA A 376 -8.65 -12.46 -23.37
N ILE A 377 -7.90 -11.56 -22.76
CA ILE A 377 -8.37 -10.58 -21.79
C ILE A 377 -8.43 -9.21 -22.49
N PRO A 378 -9.64 -8.66 -22.77
CA PRO A 378 -9.78 -7.41 -23.52
C PRO A 378 -9.57 -6.17 -22.65
N PRO A 379 -9.38 -4.97 -23.26
CA PRO A 379 -9.17 -3.70 -22.55
C PRO A 379 -10.29 -3.26 -21.58
N SER A 380 -11.47 -3.88 -21.67
CA SER A 380 -12.53 -3.64 -20.70
C SER A 380 -12.19 -4.18 -19.29
N HIS A 381 -11.24 -5.10 -19.17
CA HIS A 381 -10.92 -5.77 -17.91
C HIS A 381 -9.84 -5.04 -17.09
N THR A 382 -9.82 -5.37 -15.81
CA THR A 382 -8.72 -5.12 -14.90
C THR A 382 -8.05 -6.46 -14.58
N LEU A 383 -6.73 -6.53 -14.56
CA LEU A 383 -5.98 -7.68 -14.04
C LEU A 383 -5.71 -7.52 -12.54
N LEU A 384 -5.75 -8.61 -11.79
CA LEU A 384 -5.46 -8.65 -10.37
C LEU A 384 -4.43 -9.73 -10.05
N ALA A 385 -3.30 -9.30 -9.47
CA ALA A 385 -2.29 -10.15 -8.86
C ALA A 385 -2.48 -10.16 -7.33
N ALA A 386 -2.28 -11.32 -6.70
CA ALA A 386 -2.45 -11.50 -5.25
C ALA A 386 -1.19 -12.14 -4.64
N PRO A 387 -0.07 -11.40 -4.53
CA PRO A 387 1.19 -12.00 -4.09
C PRO A 387 1.14 -12.47 -2.63
N GLY A 388 0.43 -11.76 -1.75
CA GLY A 388 0.24 -12.18 -0.35
C GLY A 388 -0.52 -13.51 -0.21
N PHE A 389 -1.39 -13.86 -1.16
CA PHE A 389 -2.08 -15.15 -1.17
C PHE A 389 -1.14 -16.33 -1.43
N LEU A 390 -0.03 -16.13 -2.15
CA LEU A 390 1.02 -17.15 -2.23
C LEU A 390 1.79 -17.26 -0.92
N GLY A 391 1.94 -16.11 -0.25
CA GLY A 391 2.58 -15.99 1.04
C GLY A 391 2.01 -16.94 2.08
N THR A 392 0.70 -17.21 2.07
CA THR A 392 0.01 -18.01 3.08
C THR A 392 0.04 -19.53 2.86
N ARG A 393 0.60 -20.02 1.75
CA ARG A 393 0.60 -21.47 1.41
C ARG A 393 1.79 -22.23 1.98
N SER A 394 1.52 -23.41 2.56
CA SER A 394 2.56 -24.34 3.02
C SER A 394 3.32 -24.95 1.83
N GLY A 395 4.65 -25.04 1.93
CA GLY A 395 5.51 -25.75 0.97
C GLY A 395 6.09 -24.92 -0.18
N ILE A 396 5.65 -23.67 -0.37
CA ILE A 396 6.29 -22.75 -1.32
C ILE A 396 7.44 -22.05 -0.59
N ARG A 397 8.69 -22.49 -0.82
CA ARG A 397 9.86 -21.66 -0.52
C ARG A 397 9.78 -20.46 -1.45
N ILE A 398 9.37 -19.32 -0.89
CA ILE A 398 9.37 -18.05 -1.59
C ILE A 398 10.84 -17.69 -1.86
N GLY A 399 11.36 -18.06 -3.03
CA GLY A 399 12.73 -17.71 -3.45
C GLY A 399 12.92 -16.19 -3.44
N GLY A 400 14.17 -15.72 -3.37
CA GLY A 400 14.48 -14.29 -3.19
C GLY A 400 13.78 -13.33 -4.18
N THR A 401 13.50 -13.79 -5.40
CA THR A 401 12.73 -13.04 -6.41
C THR A 401 11.24 -12.95 -6.09
N THR A 402 10.64 -14.00 -5.52
CA THR A 402 9.23 -14.04 -5.11
C THR A 402 9.01 -13.35 -3.77
N GLN A 403 10.01 -13.34 -2.87
CA GLN A 403 9.97 -12.54 -1.63
C GLN A 403 9.93 -11.05 -2.00
N MET A 404 10.68 -10.69 -3.03
CA MET A 404 10.62 -9.37 -3.64
C MET A 404 9.22 -9.07 -4.20
N LEU A 405 8.50 -10.03 -4.80
CA LEU A 405 7.14 -9.86 -5.34
C LEU A 405 6.05 -9.73 -4.24
N VAL A 406 6.23 -10.35 -3.07
CA VAL A 406 5.33 -10.19 -1.90
C VAL A 406 5.54 -8.84 -1.21
N LEU A 407 6.77 -8.35 -1.20
CA LEU A 407 7.14 -7.01 -0.69
C LEU A 407 6.95 -5.91 -1.75
N TYR A 408 6.87 -6.25 -3.04
CA TYR A 408 6.82 -5.31 -4.16
C TYR A 408 5.64 -4.33 -4.15
N PRO A 409 4.43 -4.72 -3.68
CA PRO A 409 3.33 -3.77 -3.54
C PRO A 409 3.68 -2.63 -2.58
N MET A 410 4.47 -2.91 -1.53
CA MET A 410 5.00 -1.91 -0.59
C MET A 410 6.14 -1.06 -1.20
N LEU A 411 6.86 -1.61 -2.19
CA LEU A 411 7.95 -0.95 -2.92
C LEU A 411 7.49 -0.20 -4.19
N LEU A 412 6.19 -0.14 -4.49
CA LEU A 412 5.69 0.52 -5.71
C LEU A 412 6.03 2.02 -5.77
N LEU A 413 6.35 2.64 -4.64
CA LEU A 413 6.86 4.02 -4.55
C LEU A 413 8.39 4.12 -4.49
N LEU A 414 9.11 3.00 -4.29
CA LEU A 414 10.57 3.00 -4.13
C LEU A 414 11.32 2.69 -5.45
N PRO A 415 12.45 3.35 -5.73
CA PRO A 415 13.31 3.10 -6.88
C PRO A 415 13.86 1.66 -6.92
N LYS A 416 14.04 1.10 -8.12
CA LYS A 416 14.65 -0.24 -8.33
C LYS A 416 16.06 -0.37 -7.72
N SER A 417 16.79 0.73 -7.54
CA SER A 417 18.14 0.73 -6.92
C SER A 417 18.12 0.30 -5.45
N LEU A 418 17.08 0.68 -4.69
CA LEU A 418 16.89 0.30 -3.28
C LEU A 418 16.47 -1.16 -3.10
N HIS A 419 16.05 -1.83 -4.17
CA HIS A 419 15.74 -3.26 -4.14
C HIS A 419 17.00 -4.13 -3.99
N ARG A 420 18.20 -3.59 -4.26
CA ARG A 420 19.47 -4.32 -4.15
C ARG A 420 19.94 -4.51 -2.70
N THR A 421 19.56 -3.64 -1.77
CA THR A 421 19.98 -3.75 -0.35
C THR A 421 19.32 -4.93 0.37
N ILE A 422 18.25 -5.50 -0.19
CA ILE A 422 17.53 -6.69 0.31
C ILE A 422 17.99 -7.98 -0.42
N LYS A 423 19.02 -7.90 -1.28
CA LYS A 423 19.51 -9.04 -2.10
C LYS A 423 20.57 -9.92 -1.44
N THR A 424 20.84 -9.83 -0.15
CA THR A 424 21.75 -10.80 0.48
C THR A 424 21.11 -12.20 0.44
N PRO A 425 21.66 -13.16 -0.32
CA PRO A 425 21.16 -14.53 -0.31
C PRO A 425 21.56 -15.14 1.03
N LEU A 426 20.60 -15.72 1.76
CA LEU A 426 20.91 -16.74 2.75
C LEU A 426 21.37 -18.00 2.00
N THR A 427 22.62 -18.02 1.56
CA THR A 427 23.34 -19.27 1.25
C THR A 427 24.16 -19.64 2.47
N THR A 428 23.56 -20.38 3.39
CA THR A 428 24.30 -21.27 4.28
C THR A 428 23.90 -22.70 3.91
N GLY A 429 24.90 -23.44 3.45
CA GLY A 429 24.74 -24.77 2.88
C GLY A 429 24.29 -25.79 3.91
N LEU A 430 23.37 -26.65 3.48
CA LEU A 430 23.25 -28.04 3.92
C LEU A 430 22.91 -28.83 2.66
N GLU A 431 23.89 -29.54 2.13
CA GLU A 431 23.67 -30.61 1.15
C GLU A 431 22.81 -31.70 1.81
N PRO A 432 21.85 -32.30 1.07
CA PRO A 432 21.14 -33.46 1.57
C PRO A 432 22.11 -34.65 1.63
N SER A 433 22.32 -35.16 2.84
CA SER A 433 22.88 -36.49 3.04
C SER A 433 21.79 -37.52 2.74
N HIS A 434 22.08 -38.31 1.69
CA HIS A 434 21.48 -39.57 1.23
C HIS A 434 20.00 -39.61 0.85
#